data_AF-A0A7C2RTZ8-F1
#
_entry.id   AF-A0A7C2RTZ8-F1
#
_cell.length_a   1.000
_cell.length_b   1.000
_cell.length_c   1.000
_cell.angle_alpha   90.00
_cell.angle_beta   90.00
_cell.angle_gamma   90.00
#
_symmetry.space_group_name_H-M   'P 1'
#
loop_
_entity.id
_entity.type
_entity.pdbx_description
1 polymer ?
#
loop_
_entity_poly.entity_id
_entity_poly.type
_entity_poly.pdbx_seq_one_letter_code
_entity_poly.pdbx_strand_id
1 'polypeptide(L)'
;MIDSKSKNIIGIIRLDRLGDTILTLPAIKIIKDNYKDSLLVAILSSYNYNLFSYNNKIIHPYFDVIEVVDIKLSYYFDNFYSV
;
A
#
# COMPACT_ATOMS: atom_id res chain seq x y z
N MET A 1 26.22 -10.74 -14.30
CA MET A 1 25.38 -9.72 -14.97
C MET A 1 23.94 -10.03 -14.60
N ILE A 2 23.28 -9.16 -13.84
CA ILE A 2 21.86 -9.34 -13.50
C ILE A 2 21.06 -8.84 -14.69
N ASP A 3 20.35 -9.77 -15.30
CA ASP A 3 19.60 -9.62 -16.53
C ASP A 3 18.40 -8.67 -16.31
N SER A 4 18.19 -7.71 -17.21
CA SER A 4 17.19 -6.64 -17.10
C SER A 4 15.77 -7.13 -17.44
N LYS A 5 15.38 -8.32 -16.97
CA LYS A 5 14.00 -8.81 -17.08
C LYS A 5 13.12 -7.95 -16.18
N SER A 6 12.20 -7.22 -16.79
CA SER A 6 11.16 -6.42 -16.16
C SER A 6 10.54 -7.20 -14.99
N LYS A 7 10.89 -6.80 -13.77
CA LYS A 7 10.32 -7.37 -12.55
C LYS A 7 8.84 -6.97 -12.55
N ASN A 8 7.93 -7.95 -12.60
CA ASN A 8 6.49 -7.67 -12.56
C ASN A 8 6.17 -6.86 -11.29
N ILE A 9 5.39 -5.79 -11.44
CA ILE A 9 5.00 -4.94 -10.31
C ILE A 9 3.55 -5.26 -9.95
N ILE A 10 3.31 -5.55 -8.68
CA ILE A 10 1.97 -5.76 -8.13
C ILE A 10 1.67 -4.60 -7.19
N GLY A 11 0.71 -3.77 -7.59
CA GLY A 11 0.23 -2.64 -6.81
C GLY A 11 -0.89 -3.05 -5.85
N ILE A 12 -0.79 -2.65 -4.59
CA ILE A 12 -1.81 -2.84 -3.56
C ILE A 12 -2.27 -1.47 -3.09
N ILE A 13 -3.51 -1.08 -3.43
CA ILE A 13 -4.04 0.25 -3.10
C ILE A 13 -4.99 0.11 -1.91
N ARG A 14 -4.62 0.63 -0.73
CA ARG A 14 -5.46 0.69 0.48
C ARG A 14 -5.47 2.10 1.07
N LEU A 15 -6.41 2.90 0.58
CA LEU A 15 -6.63 4.29 0.98
C LEU A 15 -7.75 4.44 2.04
N ASP A 16 -8.28 3.32 2.50
CA ASP A 16 -9.43 3.22 3.38
C ASP A 16 -9.03 3.18 4.87
N ARG A 17 -9.95 2.73 5.71
CA ARG A 17 -9.74 2.68 7.16
C ARG A 17 -8.68 1.64 7.51
N LEU A 18 -8.01 1.88 8.63
CA LEU A 18 -6.98 0.98 9.17
C LEU A 18 -7.46 -0.47 9.32
N GLY A 19 -8.71 -0.67 9.76
CA GLY A 19 -9.28 -2.01 9.91
C GLY A 19 -9.29 -2.79 8.59
N ASP A 20 -9.76 -2.16 7.52
CA ASP A 20 -9.86 -2.78 6.20
C ASP A 20 -8.46 -3.09 5.62
N THR A 21 -7.50 -2.20 5.88
CA THR A 21 -6.09 -2.40 5.50
C THR A 21 -5.49 -3.61 6.22
N ILE A 22 -5.69 -3.76 7.54
CA ILE A 22 -5.19 -4.91 8.31
C ILE A 22 -5.84 -6.21 7.85
N LEU A 23 -7.15 -6.20 7.61
CA LEU A 23 -7.89 -7.38 7.14
C LEU A 23 -7.45 -7.87 5.76
N THR A 24 -6.73 -7.02 5.00
CA THR A 24 -6.19 -7.38 3.69
C THR A 24 -4.82 -8.06 3.77
N LEU A 25 -4.12 -7.98 4.90
CA LEU A 25 -2.77 -8.56 5.07
C LEU A 25 -2.68 -10.05 4.71
N PRO A 26 -3.66 -10.92 5.05
CA PRO A 26 -3.61 -12.33 4.64
C PRO A 26 -3.60 -12.51 3.11
N ALA A 27 -4.37 -11.70 2.38
CA ALA A 27 -4.39 -11.74 0.91
C ALA A 27 -3.03 -11.30 0.34
N ILE A 28 -2.44 -10.26 0.93
CA ILE A 28 -1.13 -9.75 0.52
C ILE A 28 -0.04 -10.79 0.76
N LYS A 29 -0.09 -11.50 1.89
CA LYS A 29 0.82 -12.61 2.17
C LYS A 29 0.75 -13.68 1.08
N ILE A 30 -0.47 -14.11 0.72
CA ILE A 30 -0.68 -15.13 -0.33
C ILE A 30 -0.10 -14.64 -1.66
N ILE A 31 -0.29 -13.36 -2.02
CA ILE A 31 0.30 -12.78 -3.22
C ILE A 31 1.83 -12.84 -3.14
N LYS A 32 2.45 -12.39 -2.04
CA LYS A 32 3.92 -12.41 -1.88
C LYS A 32 4.51 -13.83 -1.96
N ASP A 33 3.81 -14.81 -1.40
CA ASP A 33 4.24 -16.21 -1.41
C ASP A 33 4.18 -16.84 -2.82
N ASN A 34 3.21 -16.45 -3.65
CA ASN A 34 3.01 -16.99 -5.00
C ASN A 34 3.77 -16.21 -6.10
N TYR A 35 4.03 -14.92 -5.87
CA TYR A 35 4.69 -14.03 -6.82
C TYR A 35 6.03 -13.50 -6.28
N LYS A 36 6.91 -14.41 -5.84
CA LYS A 36 8.17 -14.10 -5.14
C LYS A 36 9.12 -13.20 -5.93
N ASP A 37 9.12 -13.33 -7.26
CA ASP A 37 9.96 -12.53 -8.14
C ASP A 37 9.35 -11.16 -8.46
N SER A 38 8.12 -10.88 -8.03
CA SER A 38 7.45 -9.60 -8.28
C SER A 38 7.81 -8.57 -7.22
N LEU A 39 7.80 -7.29 -7.61
CA LEU A 39 7.89 -6.15 -6.69
C LEU A 39 6.49 -5.82 -6.19
N LEU A 40 6.27 -5.91 -4.87
CA LEU A 40 5.01 -5.51 -4.25
C LEU A 40 5.11 -4.05 -3.76
N VAL A 41 4.29 -3.19 -4.36
CA VAL A 41 4.19 -1.77 -4.03
C VAL A 41 2.86 -1.51 -3.34
N ALA A 42 2.89 -1.02 -2.11
CA ALA A 42 1.68 -0.55 -1.44
C ALA A 42 1.48 0.94 -1.67
N ILE A 43 0.25 1.34 -1.97
CA ILE A 43 -0.17 2.73 -2.03
C ILE A 43 -1.16 2.93 -0.88
N LEU A 44 -0.73 3.68 0.14
CA LEU A 44 -1.45 3.82 1.40
C LEU A 44 -1.79 5.29 1.69
N SER A 45 -2.79 5.50 2.55
CA SER A 45 -2.96 6.79 3.21
C SER A 45 -1.80 7.06 4.18
N SER A 46 -1.55 8.34 4.49
CA SER A 46 -0.56 8.74 5.50
C SER A 46 -0.82 8.12 6.87
N TYR A 47 -2.11 7.95 7.23
CA TYR A 47 -2.52 7.27 8.45
C TYR A 47 -2.11 5.79 8.47
N ASN A 48 -2.35 5.07 7.38
CA ASN A 48 -2.04 3.64 7.28
C ASN A 48 -0.53 3.38 7.12
N TYR A 49 0.24 4.31 6.54
CA TYR A 49 1.69 4.20 6.40
C TYR A 49 2.41 3.94 7.73
N ASN A 50 1.96 4.58 8.81
CA ASN A 50 2.55 4.44 10.14
C ASN A 50 2.38 3.05 10.76
N LEU A 51 1.50 2.21 10.22
CA LEU A 51 1.35 0.82 10.65
C LEU A 51 2.49 -0.08 10.18
N PHE A 52 3.06 0.27 9.03
CA PHE A 52 4.03 -0.57 8.32
C PHE A 52 5.40 0.06 8.23
N SER A 53 5.58 1.25 8.81
CA SER A 53 6.84 1.96 8.83
C SER A 53 7.17 2.50 10.22
N TYR A 54 8.46 2.51 10.55
CA TYR A 54 8.99 3.15 11.73
C TYR A 54 10.32 3.82 11.39
N ASN A 55 10.52 5.08 11.80
CA ASN A 55 11.71 5.87 11.43
C ASN A 55 12.01 5.84 9.92
N ASN A 56 10.98 6.00 9.08
CA ASN A 56 11.06 5.94 7.62
C ASN A 56 11.60 4.61 7.04
N LYS A 57 11.50 3.51 7.79
CA LYS A 57 11.83 2.17 7.32
C LYS A 57 10.59 1.31 7.32
N ILE A 58 10.37 0.59 6.23
CA ILE A 58 9.33 -0.44 6.16
C ILE A 58 9.70 -1.55 7.14
N ILE A 59 8.81 -1.82 8.09
CA ILE A 59 8.99 -2.87 9.11
C ILE A 59 8.17 -4.13 8.79
N HIS A 60 7.22 -4.04 7.86
CA HIS A 60 6.34 -5.15 7.53
C HIS A 60 6.89 -5.98 6.36
N PRO A 61 7.01 -7.32 6.48
CA PRO A 61 7.72 -8.16 5.52
C PRO A 61 7.01 -8.36 4.18
N TYR A 62 5.78 -7.85 4.03
CA TYR A 62 4.95 -8.14 2.86
C TYR A 62 5.07 -7.10 1.75
N PHE A 63 5.67 -5.94 2.03
CA PHE A 63 5.81 -4.85 1.08
C PHE A 63 7.29 -4.61 0.78
N ASP A 64 7.62 -4.40 -0.49
CA ASP A 64 8.96 -4.00 -0.89
C ASP A 64 9.09 -2.47 -0.92
N VAL A 65 8.00 -1.80 -1.32
CA VAL A 65 7.89 -0.34 -1.39
C VAL A 65 6.53 0.08 -0.84
N ILE A 66 6.49 1.21 -0.13
CA ILE A 66 5.24 1.85 0.29
C ILE A 66 5.27 3.30 -0.16
N GLU A 67 4.33 3.66 -1.03
CA GLU A 67 4.05 5.01 -1.47
C GLU A 67 2.88 5.57 -0.67
N VAL A 68 3.02 6.82 -0.23
CA VAL A 68 2.00 7.50 0.56
C VAL A 68 1.25 8.48 -0.32
N VAL A 69 -0.07 8.37 -0.31
CA VAL A 69 -0.97 9.29 -1.00
C VAL A 69 -1.74 10.09 0.05
N ASP A 70 -1.52 11.41 0.05
CA ASP A 70 -2.27 12.35 0.88
C ASP A 70 -3.49 12.86 0.11
N ILE A 71 -4.56 12.04 0.06
CA ILE A 71 -5.86 12.52 -0.39
C ILE A 71 -6.54 13.15 0.82
N LYS A 72 -6.57 14.49 0.86
CA LYS A 72 -7.59 15.20 1.65
C LYS A 72 -8.95 14.87 1.05
N LEU A 73 -9.60 13.81 1.55
CA LEU A 73 -10.96 13.43 1.13
C LEU A 73 -11.97 14.56 1.35
N SER A 74 -11.72 15.47 2.30
CA SER A 74 -12.54 16.68 2.51
C SER A 74 -12.71 17.50 1.24
N TYR A 75 -11.68 17.55 0.37
CA TYR A 75 -11.74 18.30 -0.89
C TYR A 75 -12.80 17.79 -1.87
N TYR A 76 -13.18 16.52 -1.80
CA TYR A 76 -14.19 15.92 -2.67
C TYR A 76 -15.58 15.88 -2.03
N PHE A 77 -15.66 15.76 -0.71
CA PHE A 77 -16.95 15.63 0.00
C PHE A 77 -17.54 16.95 0.49
N ASP A 78 -16.75 18.03 0.63
CA ASP A 78 -17.28 19.36 0.97
C ASP A 78 -18.20 19.93 -0.14
N ASN A 79 -18.10 19.43 -1.37
CA ASN A 79 -18.98 19.78 -2.49
C ASN A 79 -20.26 18.93 -2.60
N PHE A 80 -20.44 17.90 -1.78
CA PHE A 80 -21.65 17.06 -1.81
C PHE A 80 -22.68 17.41 -0.73
N TYR A 81 -22.29 18.19 0.28
CA TYR A 81 -23.17 18.59 1.39
C TYR A 81 -23.53 20.10 1.37
N SER A 82 -23.26 20.80 0.26
CA SER A 82 -23.62 22.21 0.07
C SER A 82 -24.95 22.43 -0.68
N VAL A 83 -25.85 21.44 -0.66
CA VAL A 83 -27.23 21.55 -1.20
C VAL A 83 -28.24 21.65 -0.06
#